data_AF-A0A941QPR6-F1
#
_entry.id   AF-A0A941QPR6-F1
#
_cell.length_a   1.000
_cell.length_b   1.000
_cell.length_c   1.000
_cell.angle_alpha   90.00
_cell.angle_beta   90.00
_cell.angle_gamma   90.00
#
_symmetry.space_group_name_H-M   'P 1'
#
loop_
_entity.id
_entity.type
_entity.pdbx_description
1 polymer ?
#
loop_
_entity_poly.entity_id
_entity_poly.type
_entity_poly.pdbx_seq_one_letter_code
_entity_poly.pdbx_strand_id
1 'polypeptide(L)'
;MRIPFAVWSAVLAILIFAGLTARDYLNFGTLEINFLLAGIVAAVWLVLVIVVGFLGMVRKAATPRSVDLPSDVAQEIQRHPED
;
A
#
# COMPACT_ATOMS: atom_id res chain seq x y z
N MET A 1 4.55 14.85 -5.14
CA MET A 1 5.17 13.52 -5.26
C MET A 1 4.23 12.48 -4.69
N ARG A 2 3.86 11.43 -5.44
CA ARG A 2 2.99 10.35 -4.94
C ARG A 2 3.84 9.44 -4.05
N ILE A 3 3.66 9.50 -2.74
CA ILE A 3 4.38 8.63 -1.80
C ILE A 3 3.90 7.19 -2.01
N PRO A 4 4.79 6.18 -2.10
CA PRO A 4 4.40 4.80 -2.29
C PRO A 4 3.52 4.32 -1.13
N PHE A 5 2.47 3.55 -1.42
CA PHE A 5 1.57 2.99 -0.40
C PHE A 5 2.32 2.30 0.74
N ALA A 6 3.36 1.52 0.42
CA ALA A 6 4.19 0.83 1.40
C ALA A 6 4.86 1.78 2.40
N VAL A 7 5.30 2.96 1.94
CA VAL A 7 5.97 3.94 2.80
C VAL A 7 4.96 4.60 3.76
N TRP A 8 3.79 4.99 3.24
CA TRP A 8 2.74 5.58 4.08
C TRP A 8 2.14 4.57 5.07
N SER A 9 1.94 3.32 4.65
CA SER A 9 1.42 2.27 5.51
C SER A 9 2.41 1.86 6.59
N ALA A 10 3.73 1.95 6.32
CA ALA A 10 4.76 1.72 7.34
C ALA A 10 4.70 2.76 8.45
N VAL A 11 4.51 4.04 8.12
CA VAL A 11 4.33 5.12 9.11
C VAL A 11 3.13 4.83 10.00
N LEU A 12 2.00 4.41 9.42
CA LEU A 12 0.81 4.01 10.18
C LEU A 12 1.07 2.81 11.10
N ALA A 13 1.79 1.79 10.62
CA ALA A 13 2.13 0.63 11.45
C ALA A 13 3.00 1.03 12.66
N ILE A 14 3.97 1.91 12.46
CA ILE A 14 4.81 2.46 13.54
C ILE A 14 3.95 3.26 14.53
N LEU A 15 3.04 4.11 14.04
CA LEU A 15 2.15 4.90 14.90
C LEU A 15 1.21 4.02 15.73
N ILE A 16 0.68 2.95 15.15
CA ILE A 16 -0.17 1.99 15.88
C ILE A 16 0.65 1.31 16.97
N PHE A 17 1.85 0.83 16.66
CA PHE A 17 2.73 0.20 17.65
C PHE A 17 3.13 1.16 18.77
N ALA A 18 3.49 2.41 18.42
CA ALA A 18 3.81 3.45 19.38
C ALA A 18 2.60 3.78 20.27
N GLY A 19 1.39 3.83 19.70
CA GLY A 19 0.15 4.04 20.46
C GLY A 19 -0.17 2.91 21.44
N LEU A 20 0.04 1.65 21.04
CA LEU A 20 -0.10 0.50 21.93
C LEU A 20 0.92 0.56 23.07
N THR A 21 2.18 0.85 22.75
CA THR A 21 3.25 0.98 23.74
C THR A 21 3.01 2.15 24.70
N ALA A 22 2.52 3.29 24.21
CA ALA A 22 2.17 4.45 25.03
C ALA A 22 0.98 4.15 25.95
N ARG A 23 -0.01 3.38 25.48
CA ARG A 23 -1.13 2.94 26.32
C ARG A 23 -0.66 2.04 27.46
N ASP A 24 0.24 1.10 27.18
CA ASP A 24 0.80 0.23 28.22
C ASP A 24 1.61 1.04 29.24
N TYR A 25 2.38 2.02 28.79
CA TYR A 25 3.08 2.95 29.68
C TYR A 25 2.11 3.74 30.59
N LEU A 26 0.99 4.24 30.05
CA LEU A 26 -0.01 4.96 30.86
C LEU A 26 -0.72 4.06 31.88
N ASN A 27 -0.90 2.77 31.57
CA ASN A 27 -1.62 1.84 32.46
C ASN A 27 -0.74 1.25 33.55
N PHE A 28 0.53 0.96 33.25
CA PHE A 28 1.43 0.21 34.14
C PHE A 28 2.63 1.05 34.62
N GLY A 29 2.84 2.24 34.08
CA GLY A 29 3.96 3.13 34.45
C GLY A 29 5.32 2.67 33.93
N THR A 30 5.38 1.56 33.19
CA THR A 30 6.62 0.96 32.68
C THR A 30 6.59 0.88 31.15
N LEU A 31 7.71 1.23 30.53
CA LEU A 31 7.93 1.05 29.09
C LEU A 31 8.53 -0.32 28.85
N GLU A 32 7.69 -1.35 28.86
CA GLU A 32 8.09 -2.68 28.41
C GLU A 32 7.82 -2.82 26.92
N ILE A 33 8.90 -2.78 26.13
CA ILE A 33 8.80 -2.99 24.69
C ILE A 33 8.56 -4.48 24.45
N ASN A 34 7.31 -4.82 24.12
CA ASN A 34 6.94 -6.17 23.75
C ASN A 34 7.41 -6.47 22.31
N PHE A 35 8.63 -7.02 22.18
CA PHE A 35 9.23 -7.36 20.89
C PHE A 35 8.42 -8.43 20.11
N LEU A 36 7.71 -9.31 20.81
CA LEU A 36 6.80 -10.27 20.16
C LEU A 36 5.65 -9.53 19.47
N LEU A 37 5.03 -8.57 20.17
CA LEU A 37 3.97 -7.73 19.61
C LEU A 37 4.49 -6.90 18.43
N ALA A 38 5.69 -6.31 18.56
CA ALA A 38 6.33 -5.57 17.48
C ALA A 38 6.53 -6.45 16.23
N GLY A 39 7.00 -7.68 16.42
CA GLY A 39 7.15 -8.67 15.35
C GLY A 39 5.84 -9.03 14.68
N ILE A 40 4.76 -9.20 15.45
CA ILE A 40 3.41 -9.46 14.92
C ILE A 40 2.92 -8.27 14.08
N VAL A 41 3.04 -7.03 14.58
CA VAL A 41 2.64 -5.83 13.84
C VAL A 41 3.41 -5.70 12.53
N ALA A 42 4.73 -5.96 12.55
CA ALA A 42 5.57 -5.94 11.36
C ALA A 42 5.19 -7.03 10.36
N ALA A 43 4.91 -8.26 10.83
CA ALA A 43 4.50 -9.37 9.97
C ALA A 43 3.14 -9.10 9.30
N VAL A 44 2.16 -8.61 10.07
CA VAL A 44 0.84 -8.24 9.54
C VAL A 44 0.97 -7.12 8.50
N TRP A 45 1.78 -6.10 8.78
CA TRP A 45 2.05 -5.03 7.82
C TRP A 45 2.67 -5.56 6.52
N LEU A 46 3.66 -6.44 6.62
CA LEU A 46 4.35 -7.01 5.46
C LEU A 46 3.40 -7.85 4.59
N VAL A 47 2.53 -8.65 5.22
CA VAL A 47 1.47 -9.41 4.51
C VAL A 47 0.54 -8.47 3.76
N LEU A 48 0.07 -7.39 4.39
CA LEU A 48 -0.80 -6.40 3.75
C LEU A 48 -0.14 -5.73 2.54
N VAL A 49 1.15 -5.38 2.65
CA VAL A 49 1.92 -4.81 1.53
C VAL A 49 2.00 -5.80 0.36
N ILE A 50 2.27 -7.08 0.63
CA ILE A 50 2.33 -8.12 -0.40
C ILE A 50 0.97 -8.28 -1.07
N VAL A 51 -0.12 -8.35 -0.30
CA VAL A 51 -1.49 -8.49 -0.83
C VAL A 51 -1.85 -7.32 -1.72
N VAL A 52 -1.61 -6.08 -1.28
CA VAL A 52 -1.92 -4.88 -2.07
C VAL A 52 -1.03 -4.81 -3.32
N GLY A 53 0.25 -5.16 -3.21
CA GLY A 53 1.16 -5.25 -4.35
C GLY A 53 0.70 -6.28 -5.38
N PHE A 54 0.26 -7.45 -4.93
CA PHE A 54 -0.26 -8.51 -5.78
C PHE A 54 -1.57 -8.10 -6.46
N LEU A 55 -2.53 -7.53 -5.71
CA LEU A 55 -3.78 -7.00 -6.28
C LEU A 55 -3.52 -5.89 -7.30
N GLY A 56 -2.52 -5.03 -7.04
CA GLY A 56 -2.09 -4.01 -7.99
C GLY A 56 -1.51 -4.60 -9.27
N MET A 57 -0.71 -5.66 -9.15
CA MET A 57 -0.15 -6.39 -10.30
C MET A 57 -1.26 -7.07 -11.12
N VAL A 58 -2.19 -7.78 -10.44
CA VAL A 58 -3.34 -8.43 -11.08
C VAL A 58 -4.21 -7.39 -11.79
N ARG A 59 -4.53 -6.27 -11.14
CA ARG A 59 -5.30 -5.18 -11.75
C ARG A 59 -4.59 -4.62 -12.98
N LYS A 60 -3.27 -4.43 -12.91
CA LYS A 60 -2.47 -3.93 -14.04
C LYS A 60 -2.41 -4.94 -15.19
N ALA A 61 -2.40 -6.24 -14.89
CA ALA A 61 -2.43 -7.30 -15.91
C ALA A 61 -3.81 -7.47 -16.55
N ALA A 62 -4.89 -7.26 -15.79
CA ALA A 62 -6.27 -7.38 -16.26
C ALA A 62 -6.78 -6.12 -16.99
N THR A 63 -6.04 -5.01 -16.93
CA THR A 63 -6.37 -3.81 -17.72
C THR A 63 -5.72 -3.96 -19.10
N PRO A 64 -6.48 -4.02 -20.20
CA PRO A 64 -5.91 -4.03 -21.54
C PRO A 64 -4.99 -2.83 -21.70
N ARG A 65 -3.74 -3.08 -22.07
CA ARG A 65 -2.80 -2.00 -22.40
C ARG A 65 -3.36 -1.35 -23.66
N SER A 66 -3.48 -0.04 -23.72
CA SER A 66 -3.93 0.72 -24.91
C SER A 66 -3.14 0.43 -26.20
N VAL A 67 -2.07 -0.37 -26.10
CA VAL A 67 -1.27 -0.90 -27.20
C VAL A 67 -2.03 -1.96 -28.02
N ASP A 68 -3.12 -2.53 -27.50
CA ASP A 68 -3.97 -3.47 -28.23
C ASP A 68 -5.09 -2.78 -29.03
N LEU A 69 -5.14 -1.43 -29.08
CA LEU A 69 -5.99 -0.77 -30.07
C LEU A 69 -5.42 -1.05 -31.47
N PRO A 70 -6.21 -1.64 -32.40
CA PRO A 70 -5.80 -1.74 -33.80
C PRO A 70 -5.34 -0.37 -34.29
N SER A 71 -4.28 -0.34 -35.10
CA SER A 71 -3.65 0.90 -35.60
C SER A 71 -4.66 1.93 -36.07
N ASP A 72 -5.75 1.45 -36.66
CA ASP A 72 -6.81 2.23 -37.27
C ASP A 72 -7.59 3.05 -36.22
N VAL A 73 -7.84 2.49 -35.03
CA VAL A 73 -8.57 3.18 -33.94
C VAL A 73 -7.66 4.17 -33.20
N ALA A 74 -6.39 3.81 -33.02
CA ALA A 74 -5.40 4.71 -32.40
C ALA A 74 -5.14 5.96 -33.27
N GLN A 75 -5.18 5.79 -34.60
CA GLN A 75 -5.01 6.88 -35.55
C GLN A 75 -6.27 7.77 -35.63
N GLU A 76 -7.46 7.18 -35.46
CA GLU A 76 -8.73 7.92 -35.43
C GLU A 76 -8.86 8.80 -34.17
N ILE A 77 -8.50 8.30 -32.99
CA ILE A 77 -8.52 9.07 -31.73
C ILE A 77 -7.50 10.23 -31.74
N GLN A 78 -6.38 10.08 -32.44
CA GLN A 78 -5.43 11.19 -32.65
C GLN A 78 -5.97 12.26 -33.60
N ARG A 79 -6.81 11.88 -34.57
CA ARG A 79 -7.43 12.82 -35.53
C ARG A 79 -8.66 13.51 -34.96
N HIS A 80 -9.37 12.85 -34.06
CA HIS A 80 -10.53 13.39 -33.35
C HIS A 80 -10.34 13.20 -31.84
N PRO A 81 -9.51 14.03 -31.19
CA PRO A 81 -9.54 14.11 -29.74
C PRO A 81 -10.92 14.66 -29.35
N GLU A 82 -11.77 13.80 -28.81
CA GLU A 82 -13.06 14.25 -28.27
C GLU A 82 -12.79 15.23 -27.11
N ASP A 83 -13.33 16.45 -27.24
CA ASP A 83 -13.27 17.55 -26.26
C ASP A 83 -13.94 17.20 -24.92
#